data_AF-A0A258CWV8-F1
#
_entry.id   AF-A0A258CWV8-F1
#
_cell.length_a   1.000
_cell.length_b   1.000
_cell.length_c   1.000
_cell.angle_alpha   90.00
_cell.angle_beta   90.00
_cell.angle_gamma   90.00
#
_symmetry.space_group_name_H-M   'P 1'
#
loop_
_entity.id
_entity.type
_entity.pdbx_description
1 polymer ?
#
loop_
_entity_poly.entity_id
_entity_poly.type
_entity_poly.pdbx_seq_one_letter_code
_entity_poly.pdbx_strand_id
1 'polypeptide(L)'
;MLELMLCALLTIVPDYLYRRYGQGKRLGRDITLYSVWYELRWGIVTCLMLTISLLTVIFYYHPATQVATLSFRTVPIVPEVGGRVAEVLVRQGQKVEAGAPLVRLDSSKQESAIATARTKIAEVDAELTVARVDLQTSEARIQEARSGYQQALDELQTKQELKRRN
;
A
#
# COMPACT_ATOMS: atom_id res chain seq x y z
N MET A 1 24.16 -47.52 -14.50
CA MET A 1 24.95 -48.32 -15.48
C MET A 1 26.10 -47.51 -16.09
N LEU A 2 25.83 -46.37 -16.73
CA LEU A 2 26.86 -45.51 -17.37
C LEU A 2 27.89 -44.93 -16.38
N GLU A 3 27.44 -44.56 -15.18
CA GLU A 3 28.29 -44.03 -14.10
C GLU A 3 29.35 -45.03 -13.64
N LEU A 4 28.98 -46.31 -13.48
CA LEU A 4 29.92 -47.37 -13.09
C LEU A 4 30.95 -47.65 -14.19
N MET A 5 30.54 -47.59 -15.46
CA MET A 5 31.45 -47.75 -16.61
C MET A 5 32.44 -46.58 -16.71
N LEU A 6 31.99 -45.35 -16.49
CA LEU A 6 32.84 -44.16 -16.49
C LEU A 6 33.83 -44.17 -15.33
N CYS A 7 33.39 -44.51 -14.12
CA CYS A 7 34.27 -44.63 -12.96
C CYS A 7 35.30 -45.75 -13.14
N ALA A 8 34.89 -46.92 -13.68
CA ALA A 8 35.81 -48.01 -13.98
C ALA A 8 36.84 -47.61 -15.05
N LEU A 9 36.42 -46.92 -16.11
CA LEU A 9 37.31 -46.42 -17.15
C LEU A 9 38.31 -45.41 -16.61
N LEU A 10 37.84 -44.42 -15.83
CA LEU A 10 38.68 -43.34 -15.31
C LEU A 10 39.68 -43.81 -14.25
N THR A 11 39.36 -44.87 -13.51
CA THR A 11 40.21 -45.35 -12.41
C THR A 11 41.16 -46.47 -12.85
N ILE A 12 40.70 -47.39 -13.72
CA ILE A 12 41.45 -48.60 -14.08
C ILE A 12 42.36 -48.35 -15.30
N VAL A 13 41.91 -47.57 -16.28
CA VAL A 13 42.66 -47.39 -17.54
C VAL A 13 43.94 -46.57 -17.37
N PRO A 14 43.97 -45.45 -16.63
CA PRO A 14 45.19 -44.67 -16.44
C PRO A 14 46.26 -45.44 -15.66
N ASP A 15 45.86 -46.17 -14.63
CA ASP A 15 46.77 -47.01 -13.83
C ASP A 15 47.36 -48.16 -14.67
N TYR A 16 46.51 -48.82 -15.46
CA TYR A 16 46.95 -49.85 -16.40
C TYR A 16 47.95 -49.32 -17.43
N LEU A 17 47.68 -48.14 -18.01
CA LEU A 17 48.57 -47.49 -18.98
C LEU A 17 49.92 -47.13 -18.35
N TYR A 18 49.93 -46.57 -17.14
CA TYR A 18 51.17 -46.20 -16.46
C TYR A 18 52.03 -47.42 -16.10
N ARG A 19 51.42 -48.52 -15.66
CA ARG A 19 52.13 -49.77 -15.34
C ARG A 19 52.69 -50.47 -16.57
N ARG A 20 51.98 -50.40 -17.71
CA ARG A 20 52.42 -51.01 -18.97
C ARG A 20 53.49 -50.19 -19.69
N TYR A 21 53.33 -48.87 -19.76
CA TYR A 21 54.22 -47.99 -20.54
C TYR A 21 55.30 -47.29 -19.70
N GLY A 22 55.04 -46.98 -18.42
CA GLY A 22 56.02 -46.34 -17.53
C GLY A 22 56.90 -47.35 -16.78
N GLN A 23 56.31 -48.41 -16.22
CA GLN A 23 57.03 -49.40 -15.41
C GLN A 23 57.44 -50.67 -16.18
N GLY A 24 57.04 -50.82 -17.45
CA GLY A 24 57.41 -51.95 -18.31
C GLY A 24 56.91 -53.32 -17.84
N LYS A 25 55.98 -53.36 -16.88
CA LYS A 25 55.49 -54.61 -16.25
C LYS A 25 54.56 -55.36 -17.20
N ARG A 26 54.80 -56.67 -17.36
CA ARG A 26 54.01 -57.54 -18.26
C ARG A 26 52.84 -58.18 -17.52
N LEU A 27 51.67 -58.15 -18.17
CA LEU A 27 50.43 -58.74 -17.65
C LEU A 27 50.63 -60.25 -17.40
N GLY A 28 50.29 -60.71 -16.19
CA GLY A 28 50.35 -62.13 -15.82
C GLY A 28 51.64 -62.61 -15.16
N ARG A 29 52.70 -61.78 -15.05
CA ARG A 29 53.91 -62.12 -14.27
C ARG A 29 54.11 -61.21 -13.05
N ASP A 30 54.04 -59.89 -13.26
CA ASP A 30 54.28 -58.90 -12.19
C ASP A 30 53.01 -58.20 -11.70
N ILE A 31 51.95 -58.22 -12.52
CA ILE A 31 50.63 -57.66 -12.20
C ILE A 31 49.72 -58.83 -11.83
N THR A 32 49.70 -59.18 -10.54
CA THR A 32 48.75 -60.16 -10.00
C THR A 32 47.41 -59.50 -9.71
N LEU A 33 46.33 -60.30 -9.71
CA LEU A 33 44.97 -59.86 -9.34
C LEU A 33 44.93 -59.12 -8.00
N TYR A 34 45.78 -59.54 -7.05
CA TYR A 34 45.93 -58.92 -5.74
C TYR A 34 46.53 -57.49 -5.81
N SER A 35 47.56 -57.27 -6.64
CA SER A 35 48.15 -55.93 -6.82
C SER A 35 47.16 -54.95 -7.45
N VAL A 36 46.34 -55.40 -8.40
CA VAL A 36 45.32 -54.55 -9.05
C VAL A 36 44.21 -54.20 -8.05
N TRP A 37 43.72 -55.18 -7.28
CA TRP A 37 42.65 -54.97 -6.31
C TRP A 37 43.08 -54.04 -5.16
N TYR A 38 44.33 -54.14 -4.70
CA TYR A 38 44.85 -53.29 -3.62
C TYR A 38 44.91 -51.80 -3.99
N GLU A 39 45.22 -51.47 -5.24
CA GLU A 39 45.25 -50.07 -5.71
C GLU A 39 43.87 -49.56 -6.11
N LEU A 40 43.03 -50.40 -6.69
CA LEU A 40 41.62 -50.08 -6.95
C LEU A 40 40.89 -49.68 -5.66
N ARG A 41 41.24 -50.29 -4.51
CA ARG A 41 40.72 -49.90 -3.19
C ARG A 41 41.02 -48.43 -2.88
N TRP A 42 42.24 -47.96 -3.12
CA TRP A 42 42.60 -46.56 -2.87
C TRP A 42 41.89 -45.61 -3.84
N GLY A 43 41.76 -45.96 -5.11
CA GLY A 43 41.01 -45.18 -6.09
C GLY A 43 39.53 -45.03 -5.72
N ILE A 44 38.88 -46.13 -5.32
CA ILE A 44 37.47 -46.12 -4.87
C ILE A 44 37.31 -45.28 -3.61
N VAL A 45 38.21 -45.42 -2.62
CA VAL A 45 38.16 -44.65 -1.37
C VAL A 45 38.34 -43.15 -1.65
N THR A 46 39.29 -42.76 -2.50
CA THR A 46 39.51 -41.36 -2.85
C THR A 46 38.35 -40.78 -3.64
N CYS A 47 37.78 -41.53 -4.59
CA CYS A 47 36.58 -41.11 -5.33
C CYS A 47 35.38 -40.93 -4.39
N LEU A 48 35.16 -41.87 -3.47
CA LEU A 48 34.07 -41.79 -2.50
C LEU A 48 34.26 -40.58 -1.57
N MET A 49 35.47 -40.35 -1.05
CA MET A 49 35.80 -39.17 -0.26
C MET A 49 35.53 -37.85 -1.02
N LEU A 50 35.90 -37.80 -2.30
CA LEU A 50 35.70 -36.62 -3.13
C LEU A 50 34.20 -36.36 -3.38
N THR A 51 33.40 -37.40 -3.64
CA THR A 51 31.95 -37.27 -3.80
C THR A 51 31.26 -36.77 -2.53
N ILE A 52 31.63 -37.31 -1.35
CA ILE A 52 31.10 -36.85 -0.06
C ILE A 52 31.51 -35.40 0.19
N SER A 53 32.77 -35.03 -0.08
CA SER A 53 33.25 -33.65 0.09
C SER A 53 32.48 -32.69 -0.80
N LEU A 54 32.31 -33.01 -2.09
CA LEU A 54 31.58 -32.18 -3.04
C LEU A 54 30.11 -32.01 -2.64
N LEU A 55 29.46 -33.11 -2.26
CA LEU A 55 28.07 -33.11 -1.81
C LEU A 55 27.93 -32.24 -0.56
N THR A 56 28.84 -32.38 0.40
CA THR A 56 28.86 -31.55 1.62
C THR A 56 28.99 -30.07 1.29
N VAL A 57 29.93 -29.68 0.43
CA VAL A 57 30.15 -28.29 0.03
C VAL A 57 28.91 -27.72 -0.67
N ILE A 58 28.35 -28.44 -1.64
CA ILE A 58 27.18 -27.98 -2.40
C ILE A 58 26.00 -27.75 -1.45
N PHE A 59 25.65 -28.73 -0.62
CA PHE A 59 24.50 -28.62 0.28
C PHE A 59 24.72 -27.64 1.43
N TYR A 60 25.97 -27.45 1.88
CA TYR A 60 26.30 -26.46 2.91
C TYR A 60 26.13 -25.03 2.40
N TYR A 61 26.58 -24.74 1.16
CA TYR A 61 26.50 -23.40 0.59
C TYR A 61 25.18 -23.10 -0.13
N HIS A 62 24.41 -24.11 -0.53
CA HIS A 62 23.10 -23.97 -1.17
C HIS A 62 22.02 -24.70 -0.37
N PRO A 63 21.68 -24.20 0.84
CA PRO A 63 20.59 -24.77 1.62
C PRO A 63 19.27 -24.52 0.88
N ALA A 64 18.61 -25.60 0.44
CA ALA A 64 17.27 -25.54 -0.10
C ALA A 64 16.27 -25.35 1.06
N THR A 65 15.67 -24.17 1.17
CA THR A 65 14.56 -23.92 2.10
C THR A 65 13.25 -23.82 1.34
N GLN A 66 12.21 -24.44 1.89
CA GLN A 66 10.83 -24.27 1.41
C GLN A 66 10.08 -23.19 2.21
N VAL A 67 10.73 -22.61 3.22
CA VAL A 67 10.15 -21.59 4.08
C VAL A 67 10.67 -20.23 3.64
N ALA A 68 9.76 -19.41 3.12
CA ALA A 68 10.01 -18.01 2.80
C ALA A 68 9.09 -17.13 3.66
N THR A 69 9.69 -16.19 4.38
CA THR A 69 8.92 -15.20 5.14
C THR A 69 8.75 -13.95 4.29
N LEU A 70 7.51 -13.68 3.87
CA LEU A 70 7.16 -12.46 3.16
C LEU A 70 6.95 -11.34 4.17
N SER A 71 7.81 -10.32 4.15
CA SER A 71 7.58 -9.10 4.92
C SER A 71 6.69 -8.16 4.12
N PHE A 72 5.50 -7.87 4.64
CA PHE A 72 4.60 -6.87 4.08
C PHE A 72 4.15 -5.90 5.18
N ARG A 73 3.96 -4.64 4.79
CA ARG A 73 3.40 -3.62 5.68
C ARG A 73 1.88 -3.73 5.64
N THR A 74 1.30 -4.15 6.74
CA THR A 74 -0.16 -4.17 6.92
C THR A 74 -0.61 -2.83 7.51
N VAL A 75 -1.63 -2.22 6.91
CA VAL A 75 -2.30 -1.02 7.45
C VAL A 75 -3.74 -1.42 7.77
N PRO A 76 -4.18 -1.38 9.04
CA PRO A 76 -5.56 -1.64 9.37
C PRO A 76 -6.43 -0.48 8.88
N ILE A 77 -7.58 -0.80 8.28
CA ILE A 77 -8.52 0.18 7.75
C ILE A 77 -9.76 0.14 8.63
N VAL A 78 -10.08 1.28 9.24
CA VAL A 78 -11.20 1.42 10.17
C VAL A 78 -12.01 2.65 9.74
N PRO A 79 -13.35 2.58 9.74
CA PRO A 79 -14.17 3.75 9.45
C PRO A 79 -14.06 4.75 10.60
N GLU A 80 -14.01 6.06 10.27
CA GLU A 80 -14.01 7.13 11.28
C GLU A 80 -15.34 7.23 12.03
N VAL A 81 -16.44 6.86 11.36
CA VAL A 81 -17.79 6.90 11.90
C VAL A 81 -18.41 5.52 11.86
N GLY A 82 -19.05 5.11 12.95
CA GLY A 82 -19.83 3.88 12.99
C GLY A 82 -21.07 3.97 12.11
N GLY A 83 -21.35 2.93 11.33
CA GLY A 83 -22.50 2.89 10.43
C GLY A 83 -22.74 1.51 9.82
N ARG A 84 -23.91 1.36 9.18
CA ARG A 84 -24.23 0.16 8.39
C ARG A 84 -23.46 0.21 7.08
N VAL A 85 -22.87 -0.91 6.67
CA VAL A 85 -22.27 -1.06 5.34
C VAL A 85 -23.38 -1.15 4.30
N ALA A 86 -23.39 -0.22 3.33
CA ALA A 86 -24.31 -0.24 2.21
C ALA A 86 -23.76 -1.09 1.06
N GLU A 87 -22.46 -0.96 0.77
CA GLU A 87 -21.81 -1.68 -0.33
C GLU A 87 -20.33 -1.91 -0.07
N VAL A 88 -19.82 -3.04 -0.54
CA VAL A 88 -18.38 -3.35 -0.56
C VAL A 88 -17.90 -3.23 -2.01
N LEU A 89 -16.96 -2.32 -2.26
CA LEU A 89 -16.54 -1.92 -3.61
C LEU A 89 -15.34 -2.72 -4.12
N VAL A 90 -14.76 -3.58 -3.27
CA VAL A 90 -13.53 -4.31 -3.56
C VAL A 90 -13.69 -5.80 -3.33
N ARG A 91 -12.97 -6.58 -4.12
CA ARG A 91 -12.87 -8.04 -3.98
C ARG A 91 -11.65 -8.42 -3.15
N GLN A 92 -11.70 -9.59 -2.52
CA GLN A 92 -10.57 -10.14 -1.80
C GLN A 92 -9.36 -10.29 -2.73
N GLY A 93 -8.18 -9.81 -2.30
CA GLY A 93 -6.94 -9.85 -3.08
C GLY A 93 -6.86 -8.85 -4.22
N GLN A 94 -7.85 -7.97 -4.39
CA GLN A 94 -7.80 -6.90 -5.38
C GLN A 94 -6.72 -5.87 -5.01
N LYS A 95 -5.88 -5.50 -5.98
CA LYS A 95 -4.94 -4.39 -5.83
C LYS A 95 -5.71 -3.07 -5.87
N VAL A 96 -5.52 -2.25 -4.86
CA VAL A 96 -6.16 -0.93 -4.71
C VAL A 96 -5.10 0.14 -4.55
N GLU A 97 -5.41 1.35 -5.03
CA GLU A 97 -4.56 2.53 -4.87
C GLU A 97 -4.91 3.30 -3.60
N ALA A 98 -4.00 4.13 -3.12
CA ALA A 98 -4.24 4.97 -1.95
C ALA A 98 -5.39 5.95 -2.23
N GLY A 99 -6.36 6.04 -1.32
CA GLY A 99 -7.54 6.89 -1.46
C GLY A 99 -8.69 6.24 -2.25
N ALA A 100 -8.50 5.05 -2.82
CA ALA A 100 -9.59 4.33 -3.47
C ALA A 100 -10.68 3.93 -2.44
N PRO A 101 -11.98 4.12 -2.76
CA PRO A 101 -13.06 3.76 -1.87
C PRO A 101 -13.18 2.23 -1.77
N LEU A 102 -13.13 1.70 -0.55
CA LEU A 102 -13.18 0.26 -0.29
C LEU A 102 -14.58 -0.21 0.11
N VAL A 103 -15.23 0.59 0.95
CA VAL A 103 -16.55 0.29 1.53
C VAL A 103 -17.35 1.58 1.55
N ARG A 104 -18.62 1.50 1.18
CA ARG A 104 -19.57 2.60 1.30
C ARG A 104 -20.50 2.32 2.47
N LEU A 105 -20.58 3.28 3.40
CA LEU A 105 -21.53 3.26 4.50
C LEU A 105 -22.88 3.85 4.05
N ASP A 106 -23.96 3.44 4.72
CA ASP A 106 -25.29 3.99 4.52
C ASP A 106 -25.31 5.48 4.94
N SER A 107 -25.58 6.35 3.97
CA SER A 107 -25.57 7.80 4.10
C SER A 107 -26.95 8.43 4.29
N SER A 108 -28.02 7.63 4.37
CA SER A 108 -29.41 8.12 4.38
C SER A 108 -29.69 9.15 5.49
N LYS A 109 -29.17 8.91 6.71
CA LYS A 109 -29.33 9.83 7.84
C LYS A 109 -28.55 11.13 7.64
N GLN A 110 -27.33 11.03 7.11
CA GLN A 110 -26.44 12.16 6.87
C GLN A 110 -26.98 13.04 5.74
N GLU A 111 -27.48 12.42 4.65
CA GLU A 111 -28.12 13.12 3.55
C GLU A 111 -29.37 13.87 4.01
N SER A 112 -30.20 13.23 4.84
CA SER A 112 -31.39 13.87 5.43
C SER A 112 -31.01 15.05 6.32
N ALA A 113 -29.96 14.91 7.13
CA ALA A 113 -29.45 15.98 7.98
C ALA A 113 -28.91 17.17 7.15
N ILE A 114 -28.17 16.89 6.07
CA ILE A 114 -27.68 17.92 5.14
C ILE A 114 -28.85 18.63 4.47
N ALA A 115 -29.87 17.89 4.02
CA ALA A 115 -31.06 18.47 3.41
C ALA A 115 -31.79 19.40 4.40
N THR A 116 -31.96 18.96 5.64
CA THR A 116 -32.59 19.75 6.71
C THR A 116 -31.79 21.02 7.01
N ALA A 117 -30.47 20.91 7.12
CA ALA A 117 -29.60 22.06 7.35
C ALA A 117 -29.66 23.07 6.20
N ARG A 118 -29.71 22.61 4.94
CA ARG A 118 -29.86 23.48 3.76
C ARG A 118 -31.19 24.21 3.76
N THR A 119 -32.29 23.54 4.09
CA THR A 119 -33.61 24.18 4.22
C THR A 119 -33.60 25.26 5.28
N LYS A 120 -32.97 25.00 6.43
CA LYS A 120 -32.86 25.99 7.51
C LYS A 120 -32.04 27.22 7.11
N ILE A 121 -30.98 27.04 6.32
CA ILE A 121 -30.22 28.18 5.76
C ILE A 121 -31.12 29.03 4.87
N ALA A 122 -31.88 28.40 3.97
CA ALA A 122 -32.80 29.12 3.08
C ALA A 122 -33.90 29.87 3.84
N GLU A 123 -34.42 29.29 4.93
CA GLU A 123 -35.39 29.95 5.81
C GLU A 123 -34.79 31.20 6.47
N VAL A 124 -33.58 31.09 7.01
CA VAL A 124 -32.87 32.23 7.63
C VAL A 124 -32.54 33.31 6.60
N ASP A 125 -32.15 32.95 5.37
CA ASP A 125 -31.88 33.92 4.30
C ASP A 125 -33.16 34.68 3.90
N ALA A 126 -34.31 34.00 3.88
CA ALA A 126 -35.61 34.64 3.64
C ALA A 126 -35.98 35.58 4.79
N GLU A 127 -35.83 35.15 6.04
CA GLU A 127 -36.07 35.98 7.23
C GLU A 127 -35.17 37.23 7.24
N LEU A 128 -33.90 37.07 6.88
CA LEU A 128 -32.95 38.18 6.77
C LEU A 128 -33.34 39.17 5.67
N THR A 129 -33.92 38.68 4.57
CA THR A 129 -34.45 39.54 3.51
C THR A 129 -35.64 40.36 4.00
N VAL A 130 -36.57 39.74 4.73
CA VAL A 130 -37.70 40.44 5.36
C VAL A 130 -37.20 41.48 6.36
N ALA A 131 -36.27 41.11 7.24
CA ALA A 131 -35.69 42.03 8.22
C ALA A 131 -35.00 43.25 7.57
N ARG A 132 -34.37 43.07 6.40
CA ARG A 132 -33.80 44.19 5.63
C ARG A 132 -34.87 45.14 5.09
N VAL A 133 -35.99 44.60 4.60
CA VAL A 133 -37.11 45.42 4.11
C VAL A 133 -37.75 46.19 5.28
N ASP A 134 -37.89 45.56 6.44
CA ASP A 134 -38.41 46.21 7.66
C ASP A 134 -37.48 47.32 8.16
N LEU A 135 -36.16 47.10 8.08
CA LEU A 135 -35.16 48.12 8.39
C LEU A 135 -35.29 49.33 7.45
N GLN A 136 -35.37 49.10 6.15
CA GLN A 136 -35.57 50.18 5.16
C GLN A 136 -36.87 50.95 5.41
N THR A 137 -37.95 50.24 5.73
CA THR A 137 -39.25 50.86 6.07
C THR A 137 -39.14 51.73 7.33
N SER A 138 -38.40 51.26 8.33
CA SER A 138 -38.16 52.01 9.56
C SER A 138 -37.29 53.25 9.34
N GLU A 139 -36.25 53.15 8.50
CA GLU A 139 -35.43 54.30 8.08
C GLU A 139 -36.25 55.35 7.32
N ALA A 140 -37.13 54.91 6.42
CA ALA A 140 -38.05 55.81 5.71
C ALA A 140 -38.97 56.57 6.66
N ARG A 141 -39.55 55.89 7.66
CA ARG A 141 -40.38 56.54 8.70
C ARG A 141 -39.59 57.55 9.54
N ILE A 142 -38.34 57.26 9.88
CA ILE A 142 -37.46 58.21 10.58
C ILE A 142 -37.22 59.45 9.72
N GLN A 143 -36.99 59.26 8.42
CA GLN A 143 -36.75 60.37 7.50
C GLN A 143 -38.00 61.24 7.29
N GLU A 144 -39.17 60.63 7.21
CA GLU A 144 -40.47 61.32 7.17
C GLU A 144 -40.67 62.17 8.43
N ALA A 145 -40.46 61.59 9.63
CA ALA A 145 -40.58 62.30 10.90
C ALA A 145 -39.59 63.49 11.01
N ARG A 146 -38.35 63.32 10.54
CA ARG A 146 -37.35 64.41 10.49
C ARG A 146 -37.78 65.53 9.54
N SER A 147 -38.32 65.17 8.38
CA SER A 147 -38.80 66.15 7.39
C SER A 147 -39.98 66.96 7.94
N GLY A 148 -40.94 66.30 8.60
CA GLY A 148 -42.05 66.97 9.27
C GLY A 148 -41.60 67.88 10.43
N TYR A 149 -40.60 67.45 11.20
CA TYR A 149 -39.99 68.30 12.23
C TYR A 149 -39.34 69.56 11.65
N GLN A 150 -38.58 69.43 10.55
CA GLN A 150 -37.98 70.58 9.87
C GLN A 150 -39.03 71.55 9.33
N GLN A 151 -40.09 71.05 8.70
CA GLN A 151 -41.21 71.88 8.23
C GLN A 151 -41.86 72.67 9.37
N ALA A 152 -42.08 72.03 10.53
CA ALA A 152 -42.63 72.70 11.70
C ALA A 152 -41.70 73.80 12.25
N LEU A 153 -40.38 73.58 12.23
CA LEU A 153 -39.39 74.59 12.59
C LEU A 153 -39.39 75.77 11.60
N ASP A 154 -39.38 75.50 10.30
CA ASP A 154 -39.39 76.52 9.25
C ASP A 154 -40.67 77.38 9.32
N GLU A 155 -41.82 76.74 9.59
CA GLU A 155 -43.10 77.44 9.79
C GLU A 155 -43.09 78.31 11.06
N LEU A 156 -42.53 77.81 12.17
CA LEU A 156 -42.36 78.58 13.39
C LEU A 156 -41.47 79.81 13.18
N GLN A 157 -40.32 79.64 12.52
CA GLN A 157 -39.39 80.73 12.21
C GLN A 157 -40.05 81.79 11.32
N THR A 158 -40.78 81.35 10.29
CA THR A 158 -41.53 82.25 9.40
C THR A 158 -42.56 83.07 10.17
N LYS A 159 -43.32 82.42 11.08
CA LYS A 159 -44.30 83.11 11.94
C LYS A 159 -43.65 84.11 12.89
N GLN A 160 -42.49 83.77 13.47
CA GLN A 160 -41.74 84.67 14.34
C GLN A 160 -41.21 85.90 13.59
N GLU A 161 -40.67 85.72 12.38
CA GLU A 161 -40.16 86.81 11.55
C GLU A 161 -41.28 87.75 11.10
N LEU A 162 -42.45 87.22 10.71
CA LEU A 162 -43.62 88.03 10.39
C LEU A 162 -44.09 88.86 11.59
N LYS A 163 -44.09 88.27 12.79
CA LYS A 163 -44.43 88.99 14.02
C LYS A 163 -43.45 90.11 14.36
N ARG A 164 -42.16 89.95 14.00
CA ARG A 164 -41.12 90.96 14.29
C ARG A 164 -41.17 92.16 13.32
N ARG A 165 -41.76 91.98 12.14
CA ARG A 165 -41.87 93.03 11.09
C ARG A 165 -43.12 93.92 11.22
N ASN A 166 -44.16 93.45 11.91
CA ASN A 166 -45.33 94.23 12.31
C ASN A 166 -45.12 94.86 13.68
#